data_AF-A0A9X3GP65-F1
#
_entry.id   AF-A0A9X3GP65-F1
#
_cell.length_a   1.000
_cell.length_b   1.000
_cell.length_c   1.000
_cell.angle_alpha   90.00
_cell.angle_beta   90.00
_cell.angle_gamma   90.00
#
_symmetry.space_group_name_H-M   'P 1'
#
loop_
_entity.id
_entity.type
_entity.pdbx_description
1 polymer ?
#
loop_
_entity_poly.entity_id
_entity_poly.type
_entity_poly.pdbx_seq_one_letter_code
_entity_poly.pdbx_strand_id
1 'polypeptide(L)'
;MPNFDNPSRTLALLRELLTLGFPDSAFSVLHHFEKPETVAGHQKYCEDLKEEDGRFRTNSNRLVQRRLELVLNAYKAGKFTSRTPAVFEHLARAALVEFPHDRRPLSEQYLDNQGASKTVD
;
A
#
# COMPACT_ATOMS: atom_id res chain seq x y z
N MET A 1 10.82 -5.51 12.81
CA MET A 1 9.51 -5.50 12.13
C MET A 1 9.73 -5.19 10.65
N PRO A 2 8.93 -5.74 9.73
CA PRO A 2 9.07 -5.40 8.32
C PRO A 2 8.92 -3.88 8.14
N ASN A 3 9.84 -3.29 7.36
CA ASN A 3 9.79 -1.87 7.05
C ASN A 3 8.84 -1.65 5.87
N PHE A 4 7.73 -0.94 6.12
CA PHE A 4 6.65 -0.74 5.14
C PHE A 4 6.78 0.53 4.31
N ASP A 5 7.98 1.14 4.31
CA ASP A 5 8.24 2.44 3.69
C ASP A 5 8.87 2.36 2.30
N ASN A 6 9.05 1.15 1.76
CA ASN A 6 9.81 0.92 0.54
C ASN A 6 8.90 0.88 -0.71
N PRO A 7 8.96 1.87 -1.61
CA PRO A 7 8.14 1.88 -2.83
C PRO A 7 8.34 0.65 -3.73
N SER A 8 9.56 0.10 -3.78
CA SER A 8 9.86 -1.10 -4.57
C SER A 8 9.08 -2.33 -4.09
N ARG A 9 8.80 -2.42 -2.79
CA ARG A 9 7.97 -3.50 -2.24
C ARG A 9 6.52 -3.35 -2.69
N THR A 10 5.97 -2.13 -2.67
CA THR A 10 4.62 -1.87 -3.21
C THR A 10 4.52 -2.26 -4.68
N LEU A 11 5.50 -1.89 -5.50
CA LEU A 11 5.54 -2.26 -6.93
C LEU A 11 5.55 -3.78 -7.13
N ALA A 12 6.33 -4.52 -6.34
CA ALA A 12 6.36 -5.98 -6.40
C ALA A 12 5.01 -6.62 -6.02
N LEU A 13 4.37 -6.12 -4.96
CA LEU A 13 3.06 -6.57 -4.51
C LEU A 13 1.98 -6.32 -5.57
N LEU A 14 1.95 -5.10 -6.14
CA LEU A 14 0.99 -4.72 -7.18
C LEU A 14 1.18 -5.54 -8.45
N ARG A 15 2.43 -5.76 -8.88
CA ARG A 15 2.71 -6.62 -10.04
C ARG A 15 2.12 -8.01 -9.84
N GLU A 16 2.33 -8.61 -8.67
CA GLU A 16 1.81 -9.95 -8.40
C GLU A 16 0.28 -9.95 -8.32
N LEU A 17 -0.32 -9.01 -7.59
CA LEU A 17 -1.78 -8.88 -7.50
C LEU A 17 -2.44 -8.67 -8.87
N LEU A 18 -1.85 -7.86 -9.74
CA LEU A 18 -2.34 -7.65 -11.11
C LEU A 18 -2.33 -8.95 -11.93
N THR A 19 -1.30 -9.80 -11.78
CA THR A 19 -1.28 -11.12 -12.46
C THR A 19 -2.39 -12.06 -11.98
N LEU A 20 -2.90 -11.83 -10.76
CA LEU A 20 -4.01 -12.57 -10.15
C LEU A 20 -5.38 -11.96 -10.47
N GLY A 21 -5.44 -10.81 -11.16
CA GLY A 21 -6.68 -10.14 -11.54
C GLY A 21 -7.19 -9.10 -10.54
N PHE A 22 -6.31 -8.55 -9.70
CA PHE A 22 -6.65 -7.49 -8.75
C PHE A 22 -7.15 -6.21 -9.47
N PRO A 23 -8.39 -5.77 -9.21
CA PRO A 23 -9.00 -4.64 -9.91
C PRO A 23 -8.76 -3.29 -9.21
N ASP A 24 -8.88 -2.20 -9.96
CA ASP A 24 -8.88 -0.83 -9.41
C ASP A 24 -9.98 -0.60 -8.36
N SER A 25 -11.12 -1.29 -8.45
CA SER A 25 -12.19 -1.21 -7.45
C SER A 25 -11.73 -1.69 -6.07
N ALA A 26 -10.98 -2.78 -6.02
CA ALA A 26 -10.39 -3.29 -4.79
C ALA A 26 -9.25 -2.39 -4.31
N PHE A 27 -8.43 -1.87 -5.22
CA PHE A 27 -7.38 -0.91 -4.86
C PHE A 27 -7.95 0.37 -4.25
N SER A 28 -9.05 0.88 -4.79
CA SER A 28 -9.75 2.06 -4.28
C SER A 28 -10.20 1.88 -2.83
N VAL A 29 -10.58 0.67 -2.41
CA VAL A 29 -10.89 0.37 -1.00
C VAL A 29 -9.65 0.45 -0.11
N LEU A 30 -8.48 0.09 -0.65
CA LEU A 30 -7.20 0.19 0.06
C LEU A 30 -6.63 1.61 0.04
N HIS A 31 -7.11 2.50 -0.81
CA HIS A 31 -6.59 3.86 -0.89
C HIS A 31 -7.45 4.83 -0.06
N HIS A 32 -6.81 5.81 0.56
CA HIS A 32 -7.44 6.76 1.49
C HIS A 32 -8.00 8.02 0.80
N PHE A 33 -7.87 8.15 -0.52
CA PHE A 33 -8.26 9.37 -1.24
C PHE A 33 -9.76 9.42 -1.54
N GLU A 34 -10.34 10.61 -1.53
CA GLU A 34 -11.75 10.87 -1.86
C GLU A 34 -12.07 10.58 -3.33
N LYS A 35 -11.09 10.67 -4.22
CA LYS A 35 -11.19 10.21 -5.61
C LYS A 35 -10.65 8.78 -5.71
N PRO A 36 -11.28 7.90 -6.51
CA PRO A 36 -10.75 6.56 -6.75
C PRO A 36 -9.32 6.68 -7.29
N GLU A 37 -8.36 6.22 -6.48
CA GLU A 37 -6.98 6.07 -6.95
C GLU A 37 -6.91 4.79 -7.79
N THR A 38 -6.11 4.84 -8.85
CA THR A 38 -5.91 3.67 -9.71
C THR A 38 -4.62 2.95 -9.33
N VAL A 39 -4.55 1.65 -9.63
CA VAL A 39 -3.30 0.91 -9.46
C VAL A 39 -2.20 1.56 -10.28
N ALA A 40 -2.49 1.98 -11.52
CA ALA A 40 -1.53 2.64 -12.40
C ALA A 40 -1.00 3.97 -11.81
N GLY A 41 -1.89 4.80 -11.26
CA GLY A 41 -1.50 6.06 -10.60
C GLY A 41 -0.57 5.82 -9.41
N HIS A 42 -0.89 4.85 -8.56
CA HIS A 42 -0.04 4.53 -7.41
C HIS A 42 1.28 3.85 -7.80
N GLN A 43 1.29 3.04 -8.88
CA GLN A 43 2.53 2.49 -9.44
C GLN A 43 3.44 3.61 -9.91
N LYS A 44 2.92 4.56 -10.69
CA LYS A 44 3.69 5.72 -11.14
C LYS A 44 4.29 6.49 -9.95
N TYR A 45 3.50 6.78 -8.92
CA TYR A 45 4.00 7.41 -7.70
C TYR A 45 5.16 6.62 -7.05
N CYS A 46 5.04 5.29 -6.97
CA CYS A 46 6.09 4.45 -6.41
C CYS A 46 7.34 4.36 -7.30
N GLU A 47 7.19 4.43 -8.62
CA GLU A 47 8.28 4.47 -9.59
C GLU A 47 9.06 5.77 -9.48
N ASP A 48 8.36 6.91 -9.50
CA ASP A 48 8.96 8.24 -9.36
C ASP A 48 9.75 8.32 -8.03
N LEU A 49 9.17 7.85 -6.91
CA LEU A 49 9.90 7.78 -5.63
C LEU A 49 11.12 6.86 -5.67
N LYS A 50 11.03 5.72 -6.37
CA LYS A 50 12.14 4.76 -6.45
C LYS A 50 13.31 5.35 -7.24
N GLU A 51 13.05 6.08 -8.31
CA GLU A 51 14.09 6.76 -9.11
C GLU A 51 14.90 7.76 -8.28
N GLU A 52 14.27 8.36 -7.26
CA GLU A 52 14.89 9.29 -6.32
C GLU A 52 15.53 8.61 -5.09
N ASP A 53 15.60 7.27 -5.04
CA ASP A 53 15.90 6.47 -3.83
C ASP A 53 15.06 6.89 -2.60
N GLY A 54 13.83 7.33 -2.86
CA GLY A 54 12.88 7.79 -1.88
C GLY A 54 12.31 6.67 -1.01
N ARG A 55 11.67 7.09 0.08
CA ARG A 55 10.87 6.25 0.97
C ARG A 55 9.53 6.93 1.22
N PHE A 56 8.53 6.15 1.61
CA PHE A 56 7.24 6.70 2.02
C PHE A 56 7.40 7.56 3.28
N ARG A 57 7.15 8.86 3.11
CA ARG A 57 7.21 9.87 4.17
C ARG A 57 5.92 9.96 4.98
N THR A 58 4.82 9.42 4.45
CA THR A 58 3.51 9.40 5.13
C THR A 58 3.17 8.00 5.63
N ASN A 59 2.48 7.95 6.76
CA ASN A 59 1.96 6.69 7.29
C ASN A 59 0.93 6.03 6.36
N SER A 60 0.13 6.83 5.65
CA SER A 60 -0.89 6.30 4.72
C SER A 60 -0.32 5.37 3.65
N ASN A 61 0.82 5.72 3.03
CA ASN A 61 1.44 4.87 2.02
C ASN A 61 2.01 3.57 2.63
N ARG A 62 2.52 3.63 3.87
CA ARG A 62 2.93 2.41 4.60
C ARG A 62 1.73 1.50 4.87
N LEU A 63 0.59 2.07 5.26
CA LEU A 63 -0.66 1.32 5.46
C LEU A 63 -1.18 0.72 4.15
N VAL A 64 -1.07 1.42 3.01
CA VAL A 64 -1.40 0.83 1.69
C VAL A 64 -0.54 -0.41 1.44
N GLN A 65 0.78 -0.32 1.64
CA GLN A 65 1.68 -1.47 1.46
C GLN A 65 1.31 -2.67 2.35
N ARG A 66 1.00 -2.44 3.64
CA ARG A 66 0.56 -3.49 4.57
C ARG A 66 -0.71 -4.18 4.10
N ARG A 67 -1.68 -3.40 3.62
CA ARG A 67 -2.95 -3.94 3.14
C ARG A 67 -2.79 -4.75 1.87
N LEU A 68 -1.97 -4.29 0.92
CA LEU A 68 -1.64 -5.04 -0.28
C LEU A 68 -0.99 -6.39 0.05
N GLU A 69 -0.05 -6.40 1.00
CA GLU A 69 0.59 -7.64 1.45
C GLU A 69 -0.42 -8.60 2.09
N LEU A 70 -1.31 -8.10 2.95
CA LEU A 70 -2.35 -8.92 3.56
C LEU A 70 -3.32 -9.50 2.52
N VAL A 71 -3.77 -8.70 1.56
CA VAL A 71 -4.64 -9.16 0.46
C VAL A 71 -3.95 -10.27 -0.34
N LEU A 72 -2.68 -10.08 -0.73
CA LEU A 72 -1.93 -11.07 -1.49
C LEU A 72 -1.75 -12.38 -0.70
N ASN A 73 -1.37 -12.29 0.57
CA ASN A 73 -1.16 -13.45 1.42
C ASN A 73 -2.47 -14.21 1.66
N ALA A 74 -3.57 -13.49 1.93
CA ALA A 74 -4.88 -14.09 2.12
C ALA A 74 -5.40 -14.76 0.84
N TYR A 75 -5.20 -14.13 -0.32
CA TYR A 75 -5.58 -14.71 -1.60
C TYR A 75 -4.82 -16.02 -1.86
N LYS A 76 -3.50 -16.04 -1.64
CA LYS A 76 -2.69 -17.26 -1.81
C LYS A 76 -3.05 -18.35 -0.80
N ALA A 77 -3.20 -17.99 0.48
CA ALA A 77 -3.52 -18.93 1.55
C ALA A 77 -4.91 -19.56 1.38
N GLY A 78 -5.89 -18.78 0.89
CA GLY A 78 -7.22 -19.27 0.54
C GLY A 78 -7.26 -20.16 -0.70
N LYS A 79 -6.14 -20.33 -1.41
CA LYS A 79 -6.02 -21.10 -2.65
C LYS A 79 -7.07 -20.71 -3.69
N PHE A 80 -7.40 -19.42 -3.75
CA PHE A 80 -8.39 -18.92 -4.71
C PHE A 80 -7.87 -19.13 -6.14
N THR A 81 -8.70 -19.74 -6.97
CA THR A 81 -8.47 -19.90 -8.41
C THR A 81 -9.29 -18.89 -9.22
N SER A 82 -10.35 -18.36 -8.62
CA SER A 82 -11.22 -17.34 -9.22
C SER A 82 -10.54 -15.98 -9.25
N ARG A 83 -10.49 -15.36 -10.43
CA ARG A 83 -10.04 -13.98 -10.64
C ARG A 83 -11.17 -12.96 -10.54
N THR A 84 -12.30 -13.32 -9.93
CA THR A 84 -13.47 -12.44 -9.83
C THR A 84 -13.16 -11.22 -8.95
N PRO A 85 -13.47 -9.98 -9.39
CA PRO A 85 -13.27 -8.75 -8.62
C PRO A 85 -13.80 -8.80 -7.17
N ALA A 86 -14.97 -9.40 -6.98
CA ALA A 86 -15.64 -9.49 -5.68
C ALA A 86 -14.81 -10.19 -4.59
N VAL A 87 -13.91 -11.13 -4.95
CA VAL A 87 -13.00 -11.78 -4.00
C VAL A 87 -12.00 -10.76 -3.47
N PHE A 88 -11.34 -10.03 -4.37
CA PHE A 88 -10.36 -9.00 -4.00
C PHE A 88 -10.99 -7.86 -3.22
N GLU A 89 -12.21 -7.45 -3.56
CA GLU A 89 -12.93 -6.42 -2.82
C GLU A 89 -13.25 -6.85 -1.38
N HIS A 90 -13.62 -8.13 -1.17
CA HIS A 90 -13.80 -8.67 0.19
C HIS A 90 -12.50 -8.68 0.97
N LEU A 91 -11.42 -9.16 0.36
CA LEU A 91 -10.10 -9.17 1.00
C LEU A 91 -9.61 -7.75 1.29
N ALA A 92 -9.87 -6.79 0.40
CA ALA A 92 -9.51 -5.39 0.59
C ALA A 92 -10.27 -4.77 1.78
N ARG A 93 -11.58 -5.05 1.91
CA ARG A 93 -12.36 -4.63 3.08
C ARG A 93 -11.84 -5.26 4.38
N ALA A 94 -11.51 -6.55 4.36
CA ALA A 94 -10.92 -7.22 5.52
C ALA A 94 -9.57 -6.62 5.91
N ALA A 95 -8.71 -6.33 4.92
CA ALA A 95 -7.42 -5.68 5.15
C ALA A 95 -7.56 -4.27 5.71
N LEU A 96 -8.60 -3.53 5.30
CA LEU A 96 -8.91 -2.21 5.87
C LEU A 96 -9.36 -2.27 7.33
N VAL A 97 -10.04 -3.35 7.74
CA VAL A 97 -10.40 -3.56 9.16
C VAL A 97 -9.15 -3.80 10.00
N GLU A 98 -8.22 -4.63 9.50
CA GLU A 98 -6.95 -4.93 10.19
C GLU A 98 -5.99 -3.73 10.21
N PHE A 99 -5.93 -2.98 9.11
CA PHE A 99 -5.10 -1.78 8.97
C PHE A 99 -5.96 -0.57 8.55
N PRO A 100 -6.62 0.09 9.51
CA PRO A 100 -7.48 1.22 9.22
C PRO A 100 -6.75 2.39 8.56
N HIS A 101 -7.49 3.22 7.82
CA HIS A 101 -6.98 4.49 7.32
C HIS A 101 -6.47 5.38 8.46
N ASP A 102 -5.35 6.05 8.22
CA ASP A 102 -4.93 7.16 9.06
C ASP A 102 -5.88 8.34 8.82
N ARG A 103 -6.67 8.66 9.84
CA ARG A 103 -7.69 9.72 9.77
C ARG A 103 -7.16 11.11 10.12
N ARG A 104 -5.89 11.22 10.51
CA ARG A 104 -5.26 12.50 10.83
C ARG A 104 -5.09 13.33 9.55
N PRO A 105 -5.07 14.67 9.62
CA PRO A 105 -4.71 15.51 8.48
C PRO A 105 -3.36 15.11 7.88
N LEU A 106 -3.19 15.25 6.55
CA LEU A 106 -1.95 14.85 5.86
C LEU A 106 -0.68 15.47 6.49
N SER A 107 -0.76 16.71 6.97
CA SER A 107 0.33 17.39 7.69
C SER A 107 0.82 16.64 8.94
N GLU A 108 -0.05 15.87 9.58
CA GLU A 108 0.22 15.08 10.78
C GLU A 108 0.55 13.60 10.48
N GLN A 109 0.39 13.19 9.22
CA GLN A 109 0.72 11.83 8.77
C GLN A 109 2.18 11.71 8.35
N TYR A 110 2.88 12.83 8.17
CA TYR A 110 4.32 12.82 7.95
C TYR A 110 5.00 12.20 9.16
N LEU A 111 5.91 11.30 8.86
CA LEU A 111 6.73 10.66 9.87
C LEU A 111 7.94 11.55 10.07
N ASP A 112 8.14 12.05 11.29
CA ASP A 112 9.36 12.75 11.64
C ASP A 112 10.55 11.86 11.29
N ASN A 113 11.45 12.35 10.45
CA ASN A 113 12.79 11.78 10.31
C ASN A 113 13.57 12.02 11.61
N GLN A 114 13.13 11.47 12.75
CA GLN A 114 13.95 11.41 13.95
C GLN A 114 15.01 10.32 13.75
N GLY A 115 16.07 10.66 13.03
CA GLY A 115 17.16 9.73 12.75
C GLY A 115 18.28 10.26 11.86
N ALA A 116 18.61 11.56 11.91
CA ALA A 116 19.88 12.07 11.38
C ALA A 116 20.19 13.49 11.90
N SER A 117 20.46 13.62 13.19
CA SER A 117 21.53 14.52 13.71
C SER A 117 21.55 14.43 15.24
N LYS A 118 22.22 13.41 15.75
CA LYS A 118 22.90 13.47 17.04
C LYS A 118 24.26 12.85 16.83
N THR A 119 25.24 13.71 16.56
CA THR A 119 26.67 13.65 16.90
C THR A 119 27.42 14.46 15.85
N VAL A 120 27.85 15.67 16.21
CA VAL A 120 29.26 16.04 16.11
C VAL A 120 29.56 16.96 17.29
N ASP A 121 30.67 16.68 17.95
CA ASP A 121 31.19 17.31 19.17
C ASP A 121 31.36 18.85 19.08
#